data_AF-A0A3N2MYB3-F1
#
_entry.id   AF-A0A3N2MYB3-F1
#
_cell.length_a   1.000
_cell.length_b   1.000
_cell.length_c   1.000
_cell.angle_alpha   90.00
_cell.angle_beta   90.00
_cell.angle_gamma   90.00
#
_symmetry.space_group_name_H-M   'P 1'
#
loop_
_entity.id
_entity.type
_entity.pdbx_description
1 polymer ?
#
loop_
_entity_poly.entity_id
_entity_poly.type
_entity_poly.pdbx_seq_one_letter_code
_entity_poly.pdbx_strand_id
1 'polypeptide(L)'
;MSYDKLKSLVANVEAIETAMKIRLQGRNATQEEKAVLARYSGFGGIKEVLNIGTDRPIGGNMDEPIRRLQELIDEYPGFTEAMRNAVIENIKASVLTAFYTPKFIVDAVANQIHATFRQNGLQMRSFLEPSAGIGGFLPVAMSDTYSYAIEKDHISGLILSLLQDDATTGTGGFEEIGDMDFEHTKFDVIASNIPFGNFRVFDAELWKKGGVYEQATKTIHNYFFVKSMDLLNEGGILAFVTSRGIADTPGNKFVRKYLVSSADLISAIRLPDTLFMQTSGIDVGSDLLVFQKNTRKTMLSQREQAFLQVSKEMVDMTGTTTEYTNRFFTLPKTTLATNSRIVTNQYGKYVRKYQWMGDENAMSQYLSALLKYDFDRYFRKGLFMGGEAPAQMSLFGSAAIEAADRGRRAYTDEPEAWMKEGALVMFEGQVGVIRFRKSSHYEDVAVDFVPVDEGKVNTDRANDYFPIRKAYFELSVKEREV
;
A
#
# COMPACT_ATOMS: atom_id res chain seq x y z
N MET A 1 12.10 -25.52 5.34
CA MET A 1 11.39 -26.82 5.14
C MET A 1 10.46 -26.66 3.93
N SER A 2 10.24 -27.71 3.15
CA SER A 2 9.27 -27.69 2.05
C SER A 2 7.86 -27.41 2.58
N TYR A 3 7.08 -26.56 1.89
CA TYR A 3 5.67 -26.31 2.20
C TYR A 3 4.88 -27.62 2.11
N ASP A 4 4.28 -28.06 3.22
CA ASP A 4 3.38 -29.21 3.26
C ASP A 4 1.94 -28.71 3.15
N LYS A 5 1.38 -28.88 1.95
CA LYS A 5 0.04 -28.38 1.61
C LYS A 5 -1.04 -28.98 2.50
N LEU A 6 -0.94 -30.28 2.83
CA LEU A 6 -1.95 -30.93 3.65
C LEU A 6 -1.88 -30.42 5.08
N LYS A 7 -0.66 -30.35 5.65
CA LYS A 7 -0.48 -29.81 7.01
C LYS A 7 -0.98 -28.37 7.13
N SER A 8 -0.70 -27.54 6.11
CA SER A 8 -1.19 -26.16 6.03
C SER A 8 -2.72 -26.11 5.96
N LEU A 9 -3.33 -26.90 5.08
CA LEU A 9 -4.78 -26.99 4.94
C LEU A 9 -5.47 -27.38 6.26
N VAL A 10 -4.98 -28.44 6.91
CA VAL A 10 -5.53 -28.91 8.19
C VAL A 10 -5.43 -27.83 9.26
N ALA A 11 -4.28 -27.16 9.37
CA ALA A 11 -4.10 -26.06 10.32
C ALA A 11 -5.03 -24.87 10.04
N ASN A 12 -5.25 -24.53 8.76
CA ASN A 12 -6.19 -23.48 8.39
C ASN A 12 -7.63 -23.84 8.78
N VAL A 13 -8.07 -25.07 8.52
CA VAL A 13 -9.42 -25.54 8.87
C VAL A 13 -9.62 -25.54 10.39
N GLU A 14 -8.63 -26.04 11.15
CA GLU A 14 -8.66 -26.02 12.62
C GLU A 14 -8.75 -24.59 13.18
N ALA A 15 -8.00 -23.65 12.59
CA ALA A 15 -8.06 -22.23 12.97
C ALA A 15 -9.42 -21.60 12.66
N ILE A 16 -9.98 -21.85 11.47
CA ILE A 16 -11.30 -21.34 11.07
C ILE A 16 -12.40 -21.87 11.99
N GLU A 17 -12.41 -23.17 12.24
CA GLU A 17 -13.37 -23.81 13.14
C GLU A 17 -13.30 -23.22 14.56
N THR A 18 -12.08 -23.07 15.07
CA THR A 18 -11.82 -22.47 16.39
C THR A 18 -12.32 -21.02 16.44
N ALA A 19 -12.02 -20.22 15.41
CA ALA A 19 -12.43 -18.82 15.32
C ALA A 19 -13.96 -18.67 15.31
N MET A 20 -14.63 -19.47 14.48
CA MET A 20 -16.09 -19.50 14.38
C MET A 20 -16.72 -19.89 15.72
N LYS A 21 -16.20 -20.92 16.38
CA LYS A 21 -16.68 -21.37 17.69
C LYS A 21 -16.57 -20.27 18.75
N ILE A 22 -15.41 -19.62 18.84
CA ILE A 22 -15.17 -18.53 19.82
C ILE A 22 -16.15 -17.38 19.57
N ARG A 23 -16.35 -17.01 18.30
CA ARG A 23 -17.27 -15.93 17.94
C ARG A 23 -18.72 -16.26 18.28
N LEU A 24 -19.17 -17.49 18.06
CA LEU A 24 -20.52 -17.93 18.47
C LEU A 24 -20.71 -17.91 19.99
N GLN A 25 -19.64 -18.14 20.74
CA GLN A 25 -19.65 -18.10 22.19
C GLN A 25 -19.59 -16.68 22.76
N GLY A 26 -19.34 -15.65 21.93
CA GLY A 26 -19.31 -14.26 22.35
C GLY A 26 -18.24 -13.95 23.40
N ARG A 27 -17.10 -14.65 23.37
CA ARG A 27 -16.01 -14.52 24.34
C ARG A 27 -14.67 -14.27 23.67
N ASN A 28 -13.67 -13.91 24.47
CA ASN A 28 -12.28 -13.80 24.02
C ASN A 28 -11.62 -15.18 23.87
N ALA A 29 -10.62 -15.25 22.98
CA ALA A 29 -9.82 -16.45 22.77
C ALA A 29 -8.87 -16.69 23.96
N THR A 30 -8.73 -17.95 24.36
CA THR A 30 -7.71 -18.37 25.34
C THR A 30 -6.32 -18.40 24.69
N GLN A 31 -5.26 -18.50 25.49
CA GLN A 31 -3.88 -18.52 24.96
C GLN A 31 -3.63 -19.74 24.07
N GLU A 32 -4.19 -20.90 24.43
CA GLU A 32 -4.12 -22.13 23.64
C GLU A 32 -4.86 -21.98 22.31
N GLU A 33 -6.04 -21.35 22.32
CA GLU A 33 -6.80 -21.06 21.11
C GLU A 33 -6.08 -20.03 20.23
N LYS A 34 -5.46 -19.00 20.80
CA LYS A 34 -4.62 -18.07 20.04
C LYS A 34 -3.45 -18.78 19.36
N ALA A 35 -2.85 -19.78 20.00
CA ALA A 35 -1.82 -20.60 19.36
C ALA A 35 -2.36 -21.47 18.21
N VAL A 36 -3.64 -21.84 18.22
CA VAL A 36 -4.33 -22.47 17.08
C VAL A 36 -4.55 -21.46 15.96
N LEU A 37 -5.15 -20.32 16.29
CA LEU A 37 -5.46 -19.25 15.34
C LEU A 37 -4.22 -18.71 14.62
N ALA A 38 -3.09 -18.57 15.33
CA ALA A 38 -1.83 -18.09 14.78
C ALA A 38 -1.18 -19.06 13.76
N ARG A 39 -1.69 -20.29 13.63
CA ARG A 39 -1.25 -21.25 12.59
C ARG A 39 -1.94 -21.02 11.25
N TYR A 40 -2.97 -20.16 11.20
CA TYR A 40 -3.62 -19.80 9.95
C TYR A 40 -2.62 -19.11 9.00
N SER A 41 -2.53 -19.61 7.76
CA SER A 41 -1.60 -19.12 6.75
C SER A 41 -2.24 -18.88 5.38
N GLY A 42 -3.58 -18.98 5.30
CA GLY A 42 -4.33 -18.85 4.04
C GLY A 42 -4.10 -20.02 3.08
N PHE A 43 -4.70 -19.98 1.89
CA PHE A 43 -4.74 -21.12 0.97
C PHE A 43 -3.74 -21.04 -0.20
N GLY A 44 -2.68 -20.25 -0.06
CA GLY A 44 -1.66 -20.05 -1.08
C GLY A 44 -1.06 -21.37 -1.58
N GLY A 45 -1.13 -21.62 -2.89
CA GLY A 45 -0.58 -22.84 -3.50
C GLY A 45 -1.37 -24.14 -3.28
N ILE A 46 -2.50 -24.11 -2.55
CA ILE A 46 -3.42 -25.25 -2.35
C ILE A 46 -4.47 -25.20 -3.47
N LYS A 47 -4.23 -25.87 -4.59
CA LYS A 47 -5.11 -25.78 -5.78
C LYS A 47 -6.43 -26.51 -5.58
N GLU A 48 -6.48 -27.43 -4.64
CA GLU A 48 -7.61 -28.29 -4.34
C GLU A 48 -8.82 -27.48 -3.85
N VAL A 49 -8.61 -26.33 -3.20
CA VAL A 49 -9.70 -25.43 -2.78
C VAL A 49 -10.44 -24.78 -3.96
N LEU A 50 -9.87 -24.80 -5.17
CA LEU A 50 -10.53 -24.31 -6.38
C LEU A 50 -11.75 -25.18 -6.76
N ASN A 51 -11.83 -26.41 -6.24
CA ASN A 51 -12.95 -27.32 -6.48
C ASN A 51 -14.10 -27.14 -5.47
N ILE A 52 -13.96 -26.29 -4.46
CA ILE A 52 -15.03 -25.93 -3.51
C ILE A 52 -16.24 -25.39 -4.29
N GLY A 53 -17.43 -25.96 -4.03
CA GLY A 53 -18.66 -25.65 -4.76
C GLY A 53 -18.73 -26.18 -6.20
N THR A 54 -17.95 -27.19 -6.57
CA THR A 54 -18.00 -27.83 -7.91
C THR A 54 -18.18 -29.34 -7.80
N ASP A 55 -18.68 -29.99 -8.86
CA ASP A 55 -18.82 -31.46 -8.95
C ASP A 55 -17.47 -32.20 -9.16
N ARG A 56 -16.35 -31.48 -9.12
CA ARG A 56 -15.03 -32.08 -9.39
C ARG A 56 -14.53 -32.81 -8.15
N PRO A 57 -14.17 -34.11 -8.26
CA PRO A 57 -13.68 -34.86 -7.12
C PRO A 57 -12.36 -34.30 -6.62
N ILE A 58 -12.22 -34.22 -5.29
CA ILE A 58 -10.98 -33.88 -4.63
C ILE A 58 -10.27 -35.20 -4.33
N GLY A 59 -9.07 -35.36 -4.87
CA GLY A 59 -8.32 -36.61 -4.74
C GLY A 59 -7.55 -36.71 -3.43
N GLY A 60 -7.52 -37.91 -2.84
CA GLY A 60 -6.57 -38.28 -1.79
C GLY A 60 -6.91 -37.72 -0.40
N ASN A 61 -5.87 -37.44 0.37
CA ASN A 61 -5.94 -36.99 1.78
C ASN A 61 -6.41 -35.54 1.97
N MET A 62 -6.71 -34.81 0.88
CA MET A 62 -7.18 -33.43 0.91
C MET A 62 -8.71 -33.31 0.97
N ASP A 63 -9.45 -34.37 0.62
CA ASP A 63 -10.91 -34.37 0.51
C ASP A 63 -11.60 -34.05 1.85
N GLU A 64 -11.20 -34.74 2.91
CA GLU A 64 -11.81 -34.56 4.24
C GLU A 64 -11.64 -33.13 4.79
N PRO A 65 -10.44 -32.52 4.82
CA PRO A 65 -10.29 -31.13 5.24
C PRO A 65 -11.08 -30.13 4.38
N ILE A 66 -11.18 -30.34 3.06
CA ILE A 66 -11.93 -29.42 2.19
C ILE A 66 -13.43 -29.57 2.41
N ARG A 67 -13.94 -30.80 2.57
CA ARG A 67 -15.34 -31.01 2.93
C ARG A 67 -15.65 -30.35 4.27
N ARG A 68 -14.77 -30.50 5.26
CA ARG A 68 -14.94 -29.84 6.56
C ARG A 68 -14.95 -28.31 6.42
N LEU A 69 -14.07 -27.75 5.59
CA LEU A 69 -14.06 -26.31 5.30
C LEU A 69 -15.37 -25.83 4.68
N GLN A 70 -15.88 -26.56 3.69
CA GLN A 70 -17.17 -26.28 3.04
C GLN A 70 -18.32 -26.32 4.07
N GLU A 71 -18.40 -27.38 4.88
CA GLU A 71 -19.39 -27.51 5.96
C GLU A 71 -19.32 -26.33 6.94
N LEU A 72 -18.13 -25.95 7.40
CA LEU A 72 -17.96 -24.79 8.29
C LEU A 72 -18.45 -23.50 7.65
N ILE A 73 -18.11 -23.27 6.38
CA ILE A 73 -18.55 -22.09 5.63
C ILE A 73 -20.05 -22.10 5.40
N ASP A 74 -20.70 -23.25 5.26
CA ASP A 74 -22.14 -23.39 4.99
C ASP A 74 -23.00 -23.35 6.25
N GLU A 75 -22.50 -23.88 7.37
CA GLU A 75 -23.23 -23.97 8.63
C GLU A 75 -23.05 -22.73 9.51
N TYR A 76 -21.99 -21.93 9.30
CA TYR A 76 -21.70 -20.80 10.18
C TYR A 76 -22.83 -19.75 10.15
N PRO A 77 -23.56 -19.50 11.25
CA PRO A 77 -24.75 -18.64 11.23
C PRO A 77 -24.40 -17.14 11.11
N GLY A 78 -23.13 -16.78 11.31
CA GLY A 78 -22.65 -15.40 11.15
C GLY A 78 -22.45 -14.96 9.70
N PHE A 79 -22.60 -15.87 8.72
CA PHE A 79 -22.53 -15.53 7.29
C PHE A 79 -23.91 -15.53 6.65
N THR A 80 -24.22 -14.44 5.96
CA THR A 80 -25.32 -14.40 4.99
C THR A 80 -24.95 -15.19 3.74
N GLU A 81 -25.92 -15.53 2.90
CA GLU A 81 -25.66 -16.22 1.63
C GLU A 81 -24.66 -15.46 0.74
N ALA A 82 -24.78 -14.13 0.68
CA ALA A 82 -23.84 -13.28 -0.03
C ALA A 82 -22.41 -13.36 0.56
N MET A 83 -22.28 -13.39 1.89
CA MET A 83 -20.99 -13.54 2.56
C MET A 83 -20.39 -14.93 2.32
N ARG A 84 -21.19 -16.01 2.33
CA ARG A 84 -20.69 -17.36 2.03
C ARG A 84 -20.08 -17.42 0.63
N ASN A 85 -20.77 -16.86 -0.37
CA ASN A 85 -20.26 -16.77 -1.73
C ASN A 85 -18.96 -15.94 -1.79
N ALA A 86 -18.92 -14.78 -1.13
CA ALA A 86 -17.72 -13.95 -1.08
C ALA A 86 -16.53 -14.66 -0.41
N VAL A 87 -16.77 -15.39 0.69
CA VAL A 87 -15.76 -16.19 1.39
C VAL A 87 -15.19 -17.29 0.49
N ILE A 88 -16.06 -18.02 -0.23
CA ILE A 88 -15.62 -19.06 -1.17
C ILE A 88 -14.74 -18.45 -2.27
N GLU A 89 -15.16 -17.33 -2.86
CA GLU A 89 -14.38 -16.66 -3.91
C GLU A 89 -13.05 -16.11 -3.38
N ASN A 90 -13.01 -15.58 -2.15
CA ASN A 90 -11.77 -15.15 -1.51
C ASN A 90 -10.81 -16.33 -1.25
N ILE A 91 -11.32 -17.47 -0.78
CA ILE A 91 -10.52 -18.69 -0.60
C ILE A 91 -9.89 -19.11 -1.93
N LYS A 92 -10.67 -19.13 -3.01
CA LYS A 92 -10.17 -19.46 -4.36
C LYS A 92 -9.14 -18.44 -4.84
N ALA A 93 -9.38 -17.14 -4.65
CA ALA A 93 -8.45 -16.09 -5.02
C ALA A 93 -7.13 -16.17 -4.23
N SER A 94 -7.21 -16.53 -2.94
CA SER A 94 -6.06 -16.63 -2.04
C SER A 94 -5.03 -17.69 -2.47
N VAL A 95 -5.43 -18.67 -3.30
CA VAL A 95 -4.51 -19.64 -3.92
C VAL A 95 -3.36 -18.94 -4.66
N LEU A 96 -3.64 -17.78 -5.25
CA LEU A 96 -2.68 -16.99 -6.02
C LEU A 96 -2.15 -15.77 -5.27
N THR A 97 -2.79 -15.35 -4.17
CA THR A 97 -2.54 -14.05 -3.54
C THR A 97 -2.22 -14.09 -2.04
N ALA A 98 -2.33 -15.24 -1.37
CA ALA A 98 -1.95 -15.37 0.04
C ALA A 98 -0.43 -15.38 0.20
N PHE A 99 0.16 -14.20 0.35
CA PHE A 99 1.59 -14.01 0.59
C PHE A 99 1.82 -13.72 2.08
N TYR A 100 2.06 -14.75 2.89
CA TYR A 100 2.42 -14.49 4.28
C TYR A 100 3.85 -13.96 4.37
N THR A 101 4.02 -12.81 5.02
CA THR A 101 5.31 -12.16 5.23
C THR A 101 6.14 -12.97 6.22
N PRO A 102 7.36 -13.42 5.87
CA PRO A 102 8.21 -14.12 6.82
C PRO A 102 8.47 -13.29 8.06
N LYS A 103 8.37 -13.93 9.24
CA LYS A 103 8.47 -13.27 10.55
C LYS A 103 9.76 -12.45 10.68
N PHE A 104 10.88 -12.94 10.16
CA PHE A 104 12.16 -12.24 10.24
C PHE A 104 12.15 -10.86 9.55
N ILE A 105 11.31 -10.66 8.52
CA ILE A 105 11.17 -9.35 7.84
C ILE A 105 10.40 -8.39 8.73
N VAL A 106 9.27 -8.85 9.26
CA VAL A 106 8.47 -8.09 10.22
C VAL A 106 9.34 -7.69 11.41
N ASP A 107 10.04 -8.64 12.01
CA ASP A 107 10.90 -8.41 13.15
C ASP A 107 12.01 -7.41 12.82
N ALA A 108 12.65 -7.51 11.66
CA ALA A 108 13.70 -6.57 11.26
C ALA A 108 13.16 -5.13 11.09
N VAL A 109 11.98 -4.98 10.48
CA VAL A 109 11.31 -3.67 10.32
C VAL A 109 10.88 -3.11 11.66
N ALA A 110 10.17 -3.89 12.48
CA ALA A 110 9.69 -3.48 13.80
C ALA A 110 10.86 -3.08 14.71
N ASN A 111 11.88 -3.93 14.83
CA ASN A 111 13.05 -3.66 15.65
C ASN A 111 13.79 -2.40 15.18
N GLN A 112 13.93 -2.18 13.86
CA GLN A 112 14.59 -0.99 13.36
C GLN A 112 13.79 0.28 13.66
N ILE A 113 12.47 0.26 13.46
CA ILE A 113 11.60 1.41 13.79
C ILE A 113 11.66 1.69 15.29
N HIS A 114 11.50 0.67 16.14
CA HIS A 114 11.59 0.80 17.60
C HIS A 114 12.95 1.36 18.04
N ALA A 115 14.05 0.84 17.49
CA ALA A 115 15.39 1.34 17.81
C ALA A 115 15.55 2.80 17.40
N THR A 116 15.08 3.17 16.21
CA THR A 116 15.13 4.55 15.71
C THR A 116 14.34 5.49 16.61
N PHE A 117 13.13 5.10 17.02
CA PHE A 117 12.29 5.91 17.90
C PHE A 117 12.91 6.08 19.28
N ARG A 118 13.33 4.98 19.93
CA ARG A 118 13.97 5.01 21.25
C ARG A 118 15.24 5.86 21.26
N GLN A 119 16.12 5.70 20.26
CA GLN A 119 17.37 6.47 20.17
C GLN A 119 17.15 7.98 19.98
N ASN A 120 16.02 8.36 19.39
CA ASN A 120 15.66 9.76 19.15
C ASN A 120 14.70 10.33 20.21
N GLY A 121 14.33 9.55 21.24
CA GLY A 121 13.34 9.96 22.24
C GLY A 121 11.95 10.20 21.65
N LEU A 122 11.60 9.50 20.57
CA LEU A 122 10.32 9.60 19.89
C LEU A 122 9.38 8.48 20.36
N GLN A 123 8.08 8.76 20.32
CA GLN A 123 7.01 7.80 20.57
C GLN A 123 5.97 7.92 19.45
N MET A 124 5.53 6.79 18.90
CA MET A 124 4.41 6.78 17.96
C MET A 124 3.09 6.69 18.73
N ARG A 125 2.11 7.49 18.34
CA ARG A 125 0.78 7.51 18.95
C ARG A 125 -0.18 6.57 18.23
N SER A 126 -0.06 6.47 16.91
CA SER A 126 -0.96 5.65 16.09
C SER A 126 -0.21 4.85 15.02
N PHE A 127 -0.59 3.58 14.90
CA PHE A 127 -0.08 2.62 13.92
C PHE A 127 -1.24 2.06 13.09
N LEU A 128 -1.05 1.92 11.77
CA LEU A 128 -2.02 1.25 10.90
C LEU A 128 -1.36 0.13 10.07
N GLU A 129 -1.99 -1.04 10.09
CA GLU A 129 -1.78 -2.13 9.13
C GLU A 129 -3.01 -2.25 8.20
N PRO A 130 -2.98 -1.65 6.99
CA PRO A 130 -4.16 -1.52 6.12
C PRO A 130 -4.55 -2.79 5.34
N SER A 131 -3.73 -3.84 5.41
CA SER A 131 -3.96 -5.15 4.80
C SER A 131 -3.32 -6.21 5.70
N ALA A 132 -3.97 -6.48 6.82
CA ALA A 132 -3.34 -7.10 7.98
C ALA A 132 -3.23 -8.62 7.91
N GLY A 133 -4.05 -9.29 7.11
CA GLY A 133 -4.27 -10.73 7.24
C GLY A 133 -4.72 -11.04 8.67
N ILE A 134 -3.83 -11.65 9.44
CA ILE A 134 -4.03 -11.96 10.87
C ILE A 134 -3.21 -11.06 11.82
N GLY A 135 -2.65 -9.97 11.32
CA GLY A 135 -1.92 -8.96 12.12
C GLY A 135 -0.41 -9.13 12.05
N GLY A 136 0.12 -9.30 10.84
CA GLY A 136 1.54 -9.60 10.64
C GLY A 136 2.47 -8.47 11.07
N PHE A 137 2.11 -7.21 10.79
CA PHE A 137 2.91 -6.02 11.11
C PHE A 137 2.49 -5.30 12.40
N LEU A 138 1.44 -5.72 13.09
CA LEU A 138 1.09 -5.20 14.42
C LEU A 138 2.26 -5.13 15.43
N PRO A 139 3.26 -6.04 15.43
CA PRO A 139 4.46 -5.89 16.27
C PRO A 139 5.29 -4.62 16.03
N VAL A 140 5.04 -3.88 14.94
CA VAL A 140 5.65 -2.55 14.70
C VAL A 140 5.12 -1.51 15.69
N ALA A 141 3.88 -1.65 16.17
CA ALA A 141 3.34 -0.78 17.20
C ALA A 141 4.17 -0.88 18.48
N MET A 142 4.44 0.26 19.11
CA MET A 142 5.15 0.33 20.39
C MET A 142 4.15 0.28 21.56
N SER A 143 4.66 0.16 22.78
CA SER A 143 3.82 0.36 23.98
C SER A 143 3.14 1.73 23.93
N ASP A 144 1.89 1.80 24.40
CA ASP A 144 1.06 3.01 24.38
C ASP A 144 0.74 3.56 22.97
N THR A 145 0.86 2.73 21.94
CA THR A 145 0.44 3.05 20.56
C THR A 145 -0.96 2.50 20.28
N TYR A 146 -1.86 3.36 19.79
CA TYR A 146 -3.14 2.92 19.23
C TYR A 146 -2.89 2.18 17.92
N SER A 147 -3.21 0.88 17.92
CA SER A 147 -2.95 0.00 16.79
C SER A 147 -4.23 -0.29 16.04
N TYR A 148 -4.23 -0.04 14.74
CA TYR A 148 -5.35 -0.26 13.84
C TYR A 148 -4.97 -1.29 12.80
N ALA A 149 -5.86 -2.23 12.53
CA ALA A 149 -5.66 -3.25 11.51
C ALA A 149 -6.91 -3.42 10.65
N ILE A 150 -6.76 -3.40 9.33
CA ILE A 150 -7.85 -3.61 8.40
C ILE A 150 -7.58 -4.89 7.61
N GLU A 151 -8.58 -5.75 7.52
CA GLU A 151 -8.52 -6.93 6.67
C GLU A 151 -9.84 -7.09 5.90
N LYS A 152 -9.73 -7.26 4.57
CA LYS A 152 -10.89 -7.33 3.69
C LYS A 152 -11.53 -8.71 3.69
N ASP A 153 -10.73 -9.76 3.87
CA ASP A 153 -11.26 -11.13 3.90
C ASP A 153 -11.99 -11.43 5.22
N HIS A 154 -13.23 -11.94 5.13
CA HIS A 154 -14.05 -12.21 6.32
C HIS A 154 -13.47 -13.27 7.25
N ILE A 155 -12.79 -14.30 6.72
CA ILE A 155 -12.17 -15.35 7.55
C ILE A 155 -10.94 -14.77 8.25
N SER A 156 -10.05 -14.15 7.48
CA SER A 156 -8.81 -13.57 8.01
C SER A 156 -9.11 -12.45 9.00
N GLY A 157 -10.09 -11.59 8.71
CA GLY A 157 -10.58 -10.54 9.60
C GLY A 157 -11.22 -11.08 10.88
N LEU A 158 -11.97 -12.19 10.81
CA LEU A 158 -12.47 -12.88 12.01
C LEU A 158 -11.32 -13.38 12.87
N ILE A 159 -10.33 -14.06 12.29
CA ILE A 159 -9.17 -14.58 13.01
C ILE A 159 -8.34 -13.43 13.61
N LEU A 160 -8.11 -12.37 12.84
CA LEU A 160 -7.44 -11.14 13.28
C LEU A 160 -8.09 -10.57 14.54
N SER A 161 -9.42 -10.39 14.52
CA SER A 161 -10.17 -9.83 15.65
C SER A 161 -10.10 -10.66 16.94
N LEU A 162 -9.82 -11.96 16.83
CA LEU A 162 -9.71 -12.88 17.97
C LEU A 162 -8.26 -13.07 18.44
N LEU A 163 -7.28 -12.79 17.59
CA LEU A 163 -5.87 -12.86 17.92
C LEU A 163 -5.38 -11.58 18.61
N GLN A 164 -5.83 -10.43 18.12
CA GLN A 164 -5.23 -9.12 18.37
C GLN A 164 -6.09 -8.27 19.31
N ASP A 165 -6.19 -8.70 20.58
CA ASP A 165 -7.03 -8.03 21.59
C ASP A 165 -6.65 -6.55 21.83
N ASP A 166 -5.38 -6.21 21.63
CA ASP A 166 -4.82 -4.87 21.87
C ASP A 166 -4.92 -3.94 20.65
N ALA A 167 -5.49 -4.42 19.53
CA ALA A 167 -5.65 -3.65 18.30
C ALA A 167 -7.13 -3.45 17.94
N THR A 168 -7.47 -2.26 17.44
CA THR A 168 -8.78 -2.01 16.85
C THR A 168 -8.80 -2.57 15.43
N THR A 169 -9.57 -3.64 15.23
CA THR A 169 -9.63 -4.35 13.95
C THR A 169 -10.88 -4.00 13.15
N GLY A 170 -10.75 -3.70 11.86
CA GLY A 170 -11.86 -3.52 10.92
C GLY A 170 -11.88 -4.65 9.89
N THR A 171 -13.01 -5.34 9.74
CA THR A 171 -13.24 -6.29 8.64
C THR A 171 -13.95 -5.58 7.51
N GLY A 172 -13.24 -5.25 6.44
CA GLY A 172 -13.72 -4.41 5.35
C GLY A 172 -12.60 -4.00 4.40
N GLY A 173 -12.95 -3.32 3.31
CA GLY A 173 -11.96 -2.81 2.37
C GLY A 173 -11.13 -1.66 2.96
N PHE A 174 -9.89 -1.50 2.53
CA PHE A 174 -9.11 -0.29 2.90
C PHE A 174 -9.74 0.99 2.33
N GLU A 175 -10.52 0.86 1.25
CA GLU A 175 -11.40 1.90 0.70
C GLU A 175 -12.40 2.45 1.74
N GLU A 176 -12.90 1.60 2.63
CA GLU A 176 -13.94 1.89 3.63
C GLU A 176 -13.39 2.43 4.96
N ILE A 177 -12.08 2.68 5.09
CA ILE A 177 -11.48 3.16 6.35
C ILE A 177 -12.15 4.43 6.90
N GLY A 178 -12.71 5.30 6.04
CA GLY A 178 -13.42 6.50 6.46
C GLY A 178 -14.76 6.22 7.15
N ASP A 179 -15.35 5.04 6.90
CA ASP A 179 -16.60 4.58 7.50
C ASP A 179 -16.36 3.76 8.79
N MET A 180 -15.10 3.42 9.07
CA MET A 180 -14.70 2.71 10.27
C MET A 180 -14.61 3.69 11.45
N ASP A 181 -15.12 3.27 12.62
CA ASP A 181 -15.08 4.05 13.85
C ASP A 181 -13.69 4.01 14.50
N PHE A 182 -12.71 4.57 13.78
CA PHE A 182 -11.34 4.69 14.25
C PHE A 182 -11.14 6.08 14.86
N GLU A 183 -10.67 6.12 16.11
CA GLU A 183 -10.35 7.37 16.80
C GLU A 183 -9.32 8.23 16.03
N HIS A 184 -8.36 7.58 15.36
CA HIS A 184 -7.35 8.25 14.55
C HIS A 184 -7.68 8.16 13.05
N THR A 185 -7.72 9.31 12.39
CA THR A 185 -7.89 9.42 10.91
C THR A 185 -6.56 9.63 10.17
N LYS A 186 -5.47 9.86 10.90
CA LYS A 186 -4.09 9.91 10.40
C LYS A 186 -3.15 9.14 11.33
N PHE A 187 -2.08 8.59 10.77
CA PHE A 187 -1.22 7.62 11.45
C PHE A 187 0.24 8.06 11.49
N ASP A 188 0.94 7.81 12.60
CA ASP A 188 2.37 8.12 12.73
C ASP A 188 3.23 7.09 12.00
N VAL A 189 2.80 5.82 11.99
CA VAL A 189 3.45 4.73 11.25
C VAL A 189 2.40 3.90 10.53
N ILE A 190 2.64 3.59 9.26
CA ILE A 190 1.83 2.67 8.47
C ILE A 190 2.75 1.59 7.91
N ALA A 191 2.51 0.32 8.24
CA ALA A 191 3.30 -0.79 7.74
C ALA A 191 2.42 -1.99 7.38
N SER A 192 2.75 -2.68 6.28
CA SER A 192 1.96 -3.80 5.77
C SER A 192 2.75 -4.59 4.73
N ASN A 193 2.33 -5.83 4.49
CA ASN A 193 2.48 -6.45 3.18
C ASN A 193 1.21 -6.20 2.37
N ILE A 194 1.30 -5.35 1.36
CA ILE A 194 0.13 -4.91 0.59
C ILE A 194 -0.20 -5.93 -0.52
N PRO A 195 -1.47 -6.03 -0.97
CA PRO A 195 -1.84 -7.00 -1.98
C PRO A 195 -1.08 -6.81 -3.30
N PHE A 196 -0.66 -7.92 -3.91
CA PHE A 196 0.00 -7.90 -5.21
C PHE A 196 -1.05 -8.11 -6.30
N GLY A 197 -1.15 -7.18 -7.24
CA GLY A 197 -2.12 -7.32 -8.31
C GLY A 197 -2.19 -6.13 -9.25
N ASN A 198 -2.88 -6.32 -10.37
CA ASN A 198 -3.13 -5.29 -11.35
C ASN A 198 -4.64 -5.12 -11.58
N PHE A 199 -5.37 -4.86 -10.49
CA PHE A 199 -6.81 -4.64 -10.49
C PHE A 199 -7.14 -3.30 -9.83
N ARG A 200 -8.30 -2.73 -10.22
CA ARG A 200 -8.76 -1.42 -9.77
C ARG A 200 -9.38 -1.50 -8.37
N VAL A 201 -9.22 -0.43 -7.60
CA VAL A 201 -9.97 -0.19 -6.35
C VAL A 201 -10.98 0.91 -6.61
N PHE A 202 -12.19 0.73 -6.10
CA PHE A 202 -13.25 1.74 -6.19
C PHE A 202 -13.26 2.52 -4.87
N ASP A 203 -12.65 3.70 -4.90
CA ASP A 203 -12.59 4.61 -3.76
C ASP A 203 -13.00 5.99 -4.28
N ALA A 204 -14.25 6.36 -4.00
CA ALA A 204 -14.85 7.59 -4.53
C ALA A 204 -14.14 8.84 -4.00
N GLU A 205 -13.80 8.86 -2.71
CA GLU A 205 -13.13 9.99 -2.06
C GLU A 205 -11.73 10.23 -2.64
N LEU A 206 -10.96 9.16 -2.85
CA LEU A 206 -9.66 9.27 -3.49
C LEU A 206 -9.80 9.64 -4.98
N TRP A 207 -10.80 9.09 -5.67
CA TRP A 207 -11.05 9.39 -7.08
C TRP A 207 -11.44 10.86 -7.32
N LYS A 208 -12.21 11.47 -6.40
CA LYS A 208 -12.59 12.89 -6.44
C LYS A 208 -11.37 13.82 -6.45
N LYS A 209 -10.29 13.46 -5.75
CA LYS A 209 -9.02 14.22 -5.73
C LYS A 209 -8.28 14.27 -7.07
N GLY A 210 -8.66 13.46 -8.05
CA GLY A 210 -8.17 13.56 -9.44
C GLY A 210 -6.65 13.37 -9.61
N GLY A 211 -6.15 13.61 -10.82
CA GLY A 211 -4.72 13.57 -11.13
C GLY A 211 -4.04 12.24 -10.71
N VAL A 212 -3.02 12.35 -9.85
CA VAL A 212 -2.28 11.18 -9.32
C VAL A 212 -3.18 10.22 -8.57
N TYR A 213 -4.18 10.73 -7.83
CA TYR A 213 -5.07 9.94 -6.99
C TYR A 213 -6.00 9.08 -7.84
N GLU A 214 -6.63 9.66 -8.87
CA GLU A 214 -7.42 8.89 -9.84
C GLU A 214 -6.57 7.83 -10.54
N GLN A 215 -5.37 8.20 -11.01
CA GLN A 215 -4.53 7.25 -11.73
C GLN A 215 -4.07 6.09 -10.82
N ALA A 216 -3.85 6.35 -9.53
CA ALA A 216 -3.46 5.34 -8.56
C ALA A 216 -4.55 4.31 -8.28
N THR A 217 -5.83 4.68 -8.30
CA THR A 217 -6.95 3.74 -8.09
C THR A 217 -7.01 2.63 -9.15
N LYS A 218 -6.36 2.80 -10.32
CA LYS A 218 -6.35 1.81 -11.41
C LYS A 218 -5.61 0.52 -11.06
N THR A 219 -4.69 0.53 -10.10
CA THR A 219 -4.00 -0.69 -9.63
C THR A 219 -3.89 -0.70 -8.10
N ILE A 220 -4.16 -1.86 -7.48
CA ILE A 220 -4.19 -2.04 -6.02
C ILE A 220 -2.92 -1.54 -5.31
N HIS A 221 -1.74 -1.88 -5.82
CA HIS A 221 -0.47 -1.48 -5.17
C HIS A 221 -0.25 0.04 -5.25
N ASN A 222 -0.58 0.67 -6.38
CA ASN A 222 -0.47 2.13 -6.52
C ASN A 222 -1.43 2.84 -5.57
N TYR A 223 -2.67 2.34 -5.50
CA TYR A 223 -3.69 2.82 -4.58
C TYR A 223 -3.23 2.78 -3.12
N PHE A 224 -2.72 1.63 -2.65
CA PHE A 224 -2.23 1.47 -1.28
C PHE A 224 -1.13 2.47 -0.94
N PHE A 225 -0.15 2.69 -1.82
CA PHE A 225 0.90 3.68 -1.61
C PHE A 225 0.36 5.11 -1.54
N VAL A 226 -0.50 5.50 -2.47
CA VAL A 226 -1.03 6.88 -2.54
C VAL A 226 -1.97 7.17 -1.38
N LYS A 227 -2.92 6.27 -1.07
CA LYS A 227 -3.85 6.44 0.05
C LYS A 227 -3.11 6.42 1.39
N SER A 228 -2.16 5.52 1.58
CA SER A 228 -1.39 5.48 2.85
C SER A 228 -0.53 6.72 3.03
N MET A 229 0.08 7.25 1.95
CA MET A 229 0.81 8.53 2.03
C MET A 229 -0.13 9.71 2.40
N ASP A 230 -1.38 9.69 1.93
CA ASP A 230 -2.38 10.68 2.33
C ASP A 230 -2.71 10.54 3.83
N LEU A 231 -2.92 9.32 4.32
CA LEU A 231 -3.27 9.02 5.72
C LEU A 231 -2.10 9.13 6.72
N LEU A 232 -0.86 9.21 6.25
CA LEU A 232 0.32 9.32 7.11
C LEU A 232 0.47 10.75 7.66
N ASN A 233 0.83 10.89 8.94
CA ASN A 233 1.19 12.18 9.54
C ASN A 233 2.51 12.69 8.92
N GLU A 234 2.69 14.02 8.90
CA GLU A 234 3.95 14.62 8.46
C GLU A 234 5.12 14.08 9.30
N GLY A 235 6.23 13.72 8.65
CA GLY A 235 7.35 13.06 9.30
C GLY A 235 7.14 11.59 9.70
N GLY A 236 5.92 11.05 9.54
CA GLY A 236 5.59 9.65 9.81
C GLY A 236 6.28 8.67 8.86
N ILE A 237 6.26 7.39 9.20
CA ILE A 237 6.95 6.32 8.46
C ILE A 237 5.95 5.43 7.71
N LEU A 238 6.18 5.26 6.41
CA LEU A 238 5.51 4.26 5.57
C LEU A 238 6.48 3.09 5.33
N ALA A 239 6.12 1.86 5.65
CA ALA A 239 6.95 0.68 5.41
C ALA A 239 6.15 -0.46 4.76
N PHE A 240 6.31 -0.65 3.45
CA PHE A 240 5.55 -1.65 2.69
C PHE A 240 6.42 -2.72 2.07
N VAL A 241 5.99 -3.97 2.24
CA VAL A 241 6.36 -5.06 1.34
C VAL A 241 5.39 -5.05 0.17
N THR A 242 5.91 -5.00 -1.05
CA THR A 242 5.13 -4.88 -2.29
C THR A 242 5.76 -5.72 -3.40
N SER A 243 4.99 -6.01 -4.45
CA SER A 243 5.56 -6.52 -5.70
C SER A 243 6.56 -5.51 -6.30
N ARG A 244 7.50 -6.02 -7.12
CA ARG A 244 8.45 -5.19 -7.88
C ARG A 244 7.78 -4.20 -8.85
N GLY A 245 6.48 -4.36 -9.13
CA GLY A 245 5.75 -3.55 -10.09
C GLY A 245 5.82 -2.05 -9.81
N ILE A 246 5.81 -1.62 -8.55
CA ILE A 246 5.95 -0.21 -8.15
C ILE A 246 7.26 0.38 -8.70
N ALA A 247 8.37 -0.32 -8.46
CA ALA A 247 9.69 0.15 -8.82
C ALA A 247 9.99 -0.07 -10.32
N ASP A 248 9.70 -1.25 -10.84
CA ASP A 248 10.21 -1.72 -12.13
C ASP A 248 9.33 -1.32 -13.33
N THR A 249 8.03 -1.09 -13.12
CA THR A 249 7.10 -0.84 -14.24
C THR A 249 7.26 0.59 -14.75
N PRO A 250 7.57 0.82 -16.04
CA PRO A 250 7.72 2.17 -16.60
C PRO A 250 6.47 3.04 -16.39
N GLY A 251 5.29 2.45 -16.56
CA GLY A 251 3.98 3.10 -16.36
C GLY A 251 3.74 3.60 -14.93
N ASN A 252 4.46 3.07 -13.92
CA ASN A 252 4.36 3.50 -12.53
C ASN A 252 5.28 4.70 -12.19
N LYS A 253 5.91 5.34 -13.19
CA LYS A 253 6.75 6.54 -12.98
C LYS A 253 6.01 7.66 -12.24
N PHE A 254 4.72 7.84 -12.48
CA PHE A 254 3.90 8.85 -11.79
C PHE A 254 3.80 8.58 -10.28
N VAL A 255 3.60 7.32 -9.87
CA VAL A 255 3.59 6.93 -8.45
C VAL A 255 4.96 7.11 -7.83
N ARG A 256 6.03 6.65 -8.51
CA ARG A 256 7.40 6.86 -8.00
C ARG A 256 7.71 8.33 -7.80
N LYS A 257 7.32 9.19 -8.76
CA LYS A 257 7.46 10.65 -8.66
C LYS A 257 6.67 11.20 -7.48
N TYR A 258 5.41 10.81 -7.33
CA TYR A 258 4.58 11.22 -6.19
C TYR A 258 5.22 10.85 -4.85
N LEU A 259 5.67 9.59 -4.70
CA LEU A 259 6.27 9.10 -3.46
C LEU A 259 7.53 9.89 -3.08
N VAL A 260 8.51 10.02 -3.98
CA VAL A 260 9.78 10.71 -3.65
C VAL A 260 9.65 12.23 -3.58
N SER A 261 8.55 12.80 -4.10
CA SER A 261 8.25 14.24 -3.97
C SER A 261 7.50 14.55 -2.68
N SER A 262 6.77 13.58 -2.12
CA SER A 262 5.97 13.74 -0.89
C SER A 262 6.66 13.14 0.34
N ALA A 263 7.79 12.46 0.15
CA ALA A 263 8.51 11.75 1.20
C ALA A 263 10.00 11.59 0.88
N ASP A 264 10.79 11.41 1.93
CA ASP A 264 12.17 10.99 1.85
C ASP A 264 12.25 9.46 1.74
N LEU A 265 12.96 8.96 0.73
CA LEU A 265 13.22 7.52 0.57
C LEU A 265 14.26 7.08 1.60
N ILE A 266 13.80 6.39 2.65
CA ILE A 266 14.67 5.88 3.72
C ILE A 266 15.37 4.61 3.24
N SER A 267 14.59 3.61 2.85
CA SER A 267 15.12 2.31 2.42
C SER A 267 14.33 1.76 1.25
N ALA A 268 15.03 1.10 0.32
CA ALA A 268 14.42 0.29 -0.71
C ALA A 268 15.30 -0.95 -0.89
N ILE A 269 14.76 -2.11 -0.54
CA ILE A 269 15.50 -3.37 -0.53
C ILE A 269 14.77 -4.37 -1.42
N ARG A 270 15.43 -4.81 -2.48
CA ARG A 270 14.95 -5.91 -3.31
C ARG A 270 15.14 -7.24 -2.58
N LEU A 271 14.04 -7.96 -2.38
CA LEU A 271 14.03 -9.21 -1.63
C LEU A 271 14.32 -10.42 -2.56
N PRO A 272 14.81 -11.56 -2.02
CA PRO A 272 14.99 -12.79 -2.78
C PRO A 272 13.68 -13.25 -3.42
N ASP A 273 13.73 -13.71 -4.67
CA ASP A 273 12.52 -14.17 -5.40
C ASP A 273 11.90 -15.44 -4.77
N THR A 274 12.70 -16.20 -4.01
CA THR A 274 12.26 -17.44 -3.34
C THR A 274 11.64 -17.20 -1.97
N LEU A 275 11.58 -15.94 -1.50
CA LEU A 275 11.18 -15.59 -0.14
C LEU A 275 9.78 -16.10 0.21
N PHE A 276 8.83 -15.95 -0.72
CA PHE A 276 7.44 -16.37 -0.52
C PHE A 276 7.16 -17.80 -1.00
N MET A 277 8.14 -18.50 -1.59
CA MET A 277 7.92 -19.88 -2.07
C MET A 277 7.57 -20.83 -0.93
N GLN A 278 8.13 -20.61 0.27
CA GLN A 278 7.89 -21.48 1.42
C GLN A 278 6.49 -21.29 2.03
N THR A 279 5.87 -20.11 1.86
CA THR A 279 4.57 -19.78 2.45
C THR A 279 3.43 -19.87 1.44
N SER A 280 3.70 -19.61 0.16
CA SER A 280 2.67 -19.47 -0.90
C SER A 280 2.89 -20.38 -2.12
N GLY A 281 4.03 -21.07 -2.20
CA GLY A 281 4.35 -21.97 -3.32
C GLY A 281 4.63 -21.26 -4.65
N ILE A 282 4.76 -19.93 -4.68
CA ILE A 282 5.03 -19.14 -5.88
C ILE A 282 6.29 -18.28 -5.77
N ASP A 283 6.98 -18.14 -6.89
CA ASP A 283 8.18 -17.33 -7.07
C ASP A 283 7.73 -15.93 -7.52
N VAL A 284 7.77 -14.96 -6.60
CA VAL A 284 7.36 -13.59 -6.86
C VAL A 284 8.43 -12.62 -6.39
N GLY A 285 8.85 -11.76 -7.33
CA GLY A 285 9.74 -10.66 -7.02
C GLY A 285 9.03 -9.63 -6.14
N SER A 286 9.65 -9.30 -5.01
CA SER A 286 9.14 -8.32 -4.04
C SER A 286 10.23 -7.34 -3.61
N ASP A 287 9.78 -6.19 -3.11
CA ASP A 287 10.60 -5.13 -2.54
C ASP A 287 10.04 -4.72 -1.18
N LEU A 288 10.93 -4.39 -0.23
CA LEU A 288 10.62 -3.64 0.98
C LEU A 288 10.94 -2.17 0.72
N LEU A 289 9.93 -1.30 0.74
CA LEU A 289 10.08 0.14 0.52
C LEU A 289 9.68 0.89 1.79
N VAL A 290 10.57 1.75 2.28
CA VAL A 290 10.40 2.56 3.48
C VAL A 290 10.58 4.04 3.16
N PHE A 291 9.58 4.85 3.48
CA PHE A 291 9.55 6.28 3.27
C PHE A 291 9.26 7.04 4.57
N GLN A 292 9.76 8.27 4.68
CA GLN A 292 9.39 9.20 5.74
C GLN A 292 8.68 10.41 5.12
N LYS A 293 7.45 10.71 5.53
CA LYS A 293 6.66 11.79 4.93
C LYS A 293 7.36 13.14 5.06
N ASN A 294 7.46 13.87 3.95
CA ASN A 294 8.11 15.16 3.84
C ASN A 294 7.45 15.95 2.70
N THR A 295 6.29 16.54 2.96
CA THR A 295 5.51 17.30 1.97
C THR A 295 6.16 18.64 1.61
N ARG A 296 7.10 19.12 2.43
CA ARG A 296 7.83 20.38 2.21
C ARG A 296 9.11 20.19 1.38
N LYS A 297 9.33 19.00 0.85
CA LYS A 297 10.53 18.67 0.10
C LYS A 297 10.62 19.45 -1.20
N THR A 298 11.75 20.12 -1.40
CA THR A 298 12.00 20.94 -2.59
C THR A 298 12.91 20.27 -3.61
N MET A 299 13.74 19.31 -3.19
CA MET A 299 14.72 18.65 -4.07
C MET A 299 14.76 17.14 -3.88
N LEU A 300 15.02 16.43 -4.99
CA LEU A 300 15.25 14.99 -4.99
C LEU A 300 16.74 14.68 -4.83
N SER A 301 17.06 13.77 -3.92
CA SER A 301 18.41 13.21 -3.79
C SER A 301 18.79 12.37 -5.02
N GLN A 302 20.08 12.10 -5.20
CA GLN A 302 20.56 11.21 -6.27
C GLN A 302 19.93 9.81 -6.21
N ARG A 303 19.67 9.31 -4.99
CA ARG A 303 18.98 8.04 -4.74
C ARG A 303 17.55 8.07 -5.27
N GLU A 304 16.83 9.15 -4.99
CA GLU A 304 15.44 9.32 -5.45
C GLU A 304 15.37 9.54 -6.95
N GLN A 305 16.31 10.28 -7.53
CA GLN A 305 16.45 10.38 -8.97
C GLN A 305 16.70 9.02 -9.62
N ALA A 306 17.55 8.18 -9.03
CA ALA A 306 17.76 6.80 -9.49
C ALA A 306 16.48 5.96 -9.36
N PHE A 307 15.71 6.14 -8.28
CA PHE A 307 14.42 5.47 -8.07
C PHE A 307 13.36 5.85 -9.11
N LEU A 308 13.44 7.02 -9.74
CA LEU A 308 12.54 7.37 -10.85
C LEU A 308 12.84 6.59 -12.14
N GLN A 309 14.07 6.12 -12.30
CA GLN A 309 14.56 5.56 -13.55
C GLN A 309 14.43 4.04 -13.59
N VAL A 310 14.08 3.54 -14.77
CA VAL A 310 14.07 2.12 -15.09
C VAL A 310 15.01 1.87 -16.26
N SER A 311 15.64 0.71 -16.29
CA SER A 311 16.53 0.29 -17.37
C SER A 311 16.30 -1.18 -17.70
N LYS A 312 16.74 -1.58 -18.89
CA LYS A 312 16.90 -2.98 -19.25
C LYS A 312 18.37 -3.33 -19.28
N GLU A 313 18.68 -4.55 -18.89
CA GLU A 313 20.04 -5.08 -18.95
C GLU A 313 20.22 -5.84 -20.28
N MET A 314 21.41 -5.77 -20.86
CA MET A 314 21.76 -6.57 -22.04
C MET A 314 22.04 -8.01 -21.58
N VAL A 315 21.36 -8.97 -22.21
CA VAL A 315 21.54 -10.41 -21.94
C VAL A 315 22.72 -10.95 -22.74
N ASP A 316 22.88 -10.46 -23.97
CA ASP A 316 23.91 -10.86 -24.91
C ASP A 316 24.40 -9.65 -25.73
N MET A 317 25.42 -9.88 -26.57
CA MET A 317 25.95 -8.88 -27.49
C MET A 317 25.09 -8.69 -28.75
N THR A 318 24.02 -9.49 -28.93
CA THR A 318 23.18 -9.48 -30.13
C THR A 318 21.94 -8.58 -29.99
N GLY A 319 21.74 -7.95 -28.82
CA GLY A 319 20.68 -6.97 -28.61
C GLY A 319 19.52 -7.46 -27.73
N THR A 320 19.59 -8.70 -27.23
CA THR A 320 18.56 -9.24 -26.34
C THR A 320 18.63 -8.53 -24.99
N THR A 321 17.46 -8.13 -24.46
CA THR A 321 17.37 -7.38 -23.20
C THR A 321 16.46 -8.04 -22.19
N THR A 322 16.68 -7.74 -20.92
CA THR A 322 15.76 -8.12 -19.83
C THR A 322 14.48 -7.30 -19.86
N GLU A 323 13.50 -7.71 -19.05
CA GLU A 323 12.45 -6.79 -18.61
C GLU A 323 13.04 -5.61 -17.84
N TYR A 324 12.22 -4.57 -17.67
CA TYR A 324 12.61 -3.38 -16.93
C TYR A 324 12.93 -3.71 -15.48
N THR A 325 14.00 -3.13 -14.96
CA THR A 325 14.36 -3.08 -13.54
C THR A 325 14.60 -1.64 -13.14
N ASN A 326 14.24 -1.28 -11.92
CA ASN A 326 14.55 0.04 -11.39
C ASN A 326 16.06 0.23 -11.21
N ARG A 327 16.60 1.39 -11.62
CA ARG A 327 18.04 1.68 -11.53
C ARG A 327 18.52 1.83 -10.09
N PHE A 328 17.62 2.11 -9.14
CA PHE A 328 17.97 2.14 -7.73
C PHE A 328 18.59 0.82 -7.26
N PHE A 329 18.06 -0.32 -7.72
CA PHE A 329 18.52 -1.66 -7.31
C PHE A 329 19.85 -2.09 -7.93
N THR A 330 20.47 -1.26 -8.77
CA THR A 330 21.86 -1.46 -9.22
C THR A 330 22.86 -0.80 -8.27
N LEU A 331 22.40 0.00 -7.30
CA LEU A 331 23.27 0.63 -6.31
C LEU A 331 23.70 -0.39 -5.23
N PRO A 332 24.90 -0.24 -4.63
CA PRO A 332 25.33 -1.12 -3.55
C PRO A 332 24.35 -1.09 -2.37
N LYS A 333 24.19 -2.24 -1.69
CA LYS A 333 23.39 -2.38 -0.47
C LYS A 333 21.88 -2.06 -0.64
N THR A 334 21.33 -2.33 -1.82
CA THR A 334 19.90 -2.18 -2.12
C THR A 334 19.19 -3.51 -2.37
N THR A 335 19.88 -4.63 -2.18
CA THR A 335 19.37 -5.97 -2.43
C THR A 335 19.71 -6.88 -1.25
N LEU A 336 18.73 -7.68 -0.84
CA LEU A 336 18.89 -8.77 0.13
C LEU A 336 19.21 -10.04 -0.67
N ALA A 337 20.45 -10.19 -1.11
CA ALA A 337 20.85 -11.32 -1.93
C ALA A 337 22.35 -11.62 -1.78
N THR A 338 22.73 -12.89 -1.89
CA THR A 338 24.12 -13.32 -2.02
C THR A 338 24.50 -13.54 -3.48
N ASN A 339 23.52 -13.78 -4.35
CA ASN A 339 23.72 -13.99 -5.78
C ASN A 339 22.56 -13.40 -6.59
N SER A 340 22.82 -13.02 -7.84
CA SER A 340 21.78 -12.70 -8.81
C SER A 340 22.17 -13.17 -10.21
N ARG A 341 21.17 -13.60 -10.98
CA ARG A 341 21.38 -14.08 -12.36
C ARG A 341 20.21 -13.72 -13.27
N ILE A 342 20.49 -13.53 -14.55
CA ILE A 342 19.46 -13.37 -15.58
C ILE A 342 18.96 -14.77 -15.97
N VAL A 343 17.65 -14.96 -15.94
CA VAL A 343 16.97 -16.20 -16.32
C VAL A 343 15.71 -15.91 -17.10
N THR A 344 15.21 -16.90 -17.83
CA THR A 344 13.92 -16.81 -18.51
C THR A 344 12.79 -17.12 -17.53
N ASN A 345 11.79 -16.25 -17.44
CA ASN A 345 10.59 -16.49 -16.64
C ASN A 345 9.56 -17.39 -17.36
N GLN A 346 8.46 -17.71 -16.69
CA GLN A 346 7.39 -18.57 -17.23
C GLN A 346 6.72 -18.05 -18.51
N TYR A 347 6.92 -16.77 -18.84
CA TYR A 347 6.39 -16.11 -20.04
C TYR A 347 7.44 -15.97 -21.15
N GLY A 348 8.59 -16.63 -21.03
CA GLY A 348 9.65 -16.58 -22.04
C GLY A 348 10.49 -15.28 -22.00
N LYS A 349 10.33 -14.45 -20.97
CA LYS A 349 11.03 -13.16 -20.86
C LYS A 349 12.23 -13.24 -19.93
N TYR A 350 13.32 -12.55 -20.26
CA TYR A 350 14.50 -12.47 -19.42
C TYR A 350 14.30 -11.55 -18.22
N VAL A 351 14.58 -12.04 -17.02
CA VAL A 351 14.48 -11.29 -15.76
C VAL A 351 15.68 -11.58 -14.88
N ARG A 352 16.14 -10.59 -14.11
CA ARG A 352 17.14 -10.82 -13.06
C ARG A 352 16.45 -11.38 -11.81
N LYS A 353 16.86 -12.56 -11.39
CA LYS A 353 16.47 -13.17 -10.12
C LYS A 353 17.55 -13.00 -9.08
N TYR A 354 17.13 -12.74 -7.86
CA TYR A 354 17.92 -12.54 -6.65
C TYR A 354 17.72 -13.74 -5.73
N GLN A 355 18.84 -14.28 -5.24
CA GLN A 355 18.86 -15.48 -4.41
C GLN A 355 19.72 -15.25 -3.18
N TRP A 356 19.29 -15.88 -2.09
CA TRP A 356 20.07 -15.99 -0.87
C TRP A 356 20.49 -17.45 -0.68
N MET A 357 21.80 -17.67 -0.57
CA MET A 357 22.39 -19.01 -0.46
C MET A 357 22.78 -19.38 0.98
N GLY A 358 22.70 -18.44 1.93
CA GLY A 358 22.94 -18.70 3.35
C GLY A 358 21.69 -19.20 4.08
N ASP A 359 21.82 -19.38 5.40
CA ASP A 359 20.66 -19.66 6.26
C ASP A 359 19.79 -18.40 6.50
N GLU A 360 18.60 -18.62 7.08
CA GLU A 360 17.63 -17.56 7.39
C GLU A 360 18.15 -16.59 8.46
N ASN A 361 18.95 -17.06 9.42
CA ASN A 361 19.52 -16.22 10.47
C ASN A 361 20.50 -15.20 9.89
N ALA A 362 21.39 -15.64 9.01
CA ALA A 362 22.32 -14.76 8.30
C ALA A 362 21.55 -13.77 7.40
N MET A 363 20.47 -14.21 6.76
CA MET A 363 19.61 -13.34 5.95
C MET A 363 18.98 -12.24 6.82
N SER A 364 18.41 -12.62 7.96
CA SER A 364 17.77 -11.72 8.92
C SER A 364 18.76 -10.70 9.49
N GLN A 365 19.97 -11.16 9.86
CA GLN A 365 21.04 -10.27 10.34
C GLN A 365 21.48 -9.27 9.25
N TYR A 366 21.62 -9.72 8.00
CA TYR A 366 21.99 -8.85 6.91
C TYR A 366 20.89 -7.84 6.57
N LEU A 367 19.62 -8.25 6.55
CA LEU A 367 18.49 -7.33 6.40
C LEU A 367 18.48 -6.27 7.51
N SER A 368 18.66 -6.69 8.76
CA SER A 368 18.74 -5.78 9.91
C SER A 368 19.89 -4.78 9.76
N ALA A 369 21.05 -5.22 9.28
CA ALA A 369 22.19 -4.34 9.02
C ALA A 369 21.94 -3.34 7.88
N LEU A 370 21.25 -3.75 6.80
CA LEU A 370 20.83 -2.87 5.71
C LEU A 370 19.86 -1.79 6.22
N LEU A 371 18.81 -2.21 6.95
CA LEU A 371 17.83 -1.29 7.50
C LEU A 371 18.46 -0.31 8.48
N LYS A 372 19.32 -0.78 9.39
CA LYS A 372 20.07 0.10 10.30
C LYS A 372 20.89 1.14 9.54
N TYR A 373 21.66 0.69 8.55
CA TYR A 373 22.49 1.59 7.74
C TYR A 373 21.66 2.66 7.02
N ASP A 374 20.52 2.29 6.46
CA ASP A 374 19.62 3.21 5.76
C ASP A 374 18.94 4.19 6.72
N PHE A 375 18.39 3.72 7.85
CA PHE A 375 17.74 4.57 8.84
C PHE A 375 18.72 5.56 9.47
N ASP A 376 19.92 5.12 9.88
CA ASP A 376 20.96 5.99 10.45
C ASP A 376 21.31 7.16 9.52
N ARG A 377 21.24 6.94 8.21
CA ARG A 377 21.67 7.91 7.19
C ARG A 377 20.54 8.81 6.69
N TYR A 378 19.33 8.26 6.54
CA TYR A 378 18.25 8.92 5.82
C TYR A 378 17.09 9.34 6.70
N PHE A 379 16.89 8.75 7.88
CA PHE A 379 15.84 9.20 8.79
C PHE A 379 16.11 10.62 9.30
N ARG A 380 15.05 11.42 9.44
CA ARG A 380 15.11 12.81 9.90
C ARG A 380 14.13 12.99 11.07
N LYS A 381 14.65 12.95 12.30
CA LYS A 381 13.83 13.14 13.51
C LYS A 381 13.07 14.47 13.54
N GLY A 382 13.63 15.53 12.95
CA GLY A 382 13.02 16.85 12.90
C GLY A 382 11.66 16.86 12.22
N LEU A 383 11.49 16.06 11.15
CA LEU A 383 10.22 15.94 10.44
C LEU A 383 9.11 15.36 11.35
N PHE A 384 9.45 14.37 12.18
CA PHE A 384 8.49 13.72 13.07
C PHE A 384 8.08 14.63 14.25
N MET A 385 8.99 15.46 14.76
CA MET A 385 8.72 16.39 15.85
C MET A 385 8.03 17.69 15.41
N GLY A 386 7.73 17.85 14.10
CA GLY A 386 7.19 19.09 13.55
C GLY A 386 8.21 20.23 13.43
N GLY A 387 9.50 19.95 13.55
CA GLY A 387 10.58 20.92 13.36
C GLY A 387 10.87 21.17 11.88
N GLU A 388 11.22 22.41 11.53
CA GLU A 388 11.68 22.73 10.17
C GLU A 388 12.94 21.93 9.83
N ALA A 389 12.91 21.18 8.73
CA ALA A 389 14.11 20.57 8.19
C ALA A 389 15.07 21.69 7.74
N PRO A 390 16.35 21.67 8.14
CA PRO A 390 17.31 22.63 7.62
C PRO A 390 17.43 22.40 6.10
N ALA A 391 17.18 23.46 5.33
CA ALA A 391 17.37 23.45 3.89
C ALA A 391 18.83 23.05 3.57
N GLN A 392 19.02 21.86 3.00
CA GLN A 392 20.33 21.47 2.47
C GLN A 392 20.63 22.34 1.24
N MET A 393 21.39 23.41 1.43
CA MET A 393 21.99 24.16 0.32
C MET A 393 23.16 23.35 -0.25
N SER A 394 23.01 22.82 -1.46
CA SER A 394 24.10 22.22 -2.23
C SER A 394 24.94 23.33 -2.86
N LEU A 395 26.25 23.33 -2.59
CA LEU A 395 27.23 24.31 -3.08
C LEU A 395 27.69 24.07 -4.54
N PHE A 396 27.11 23.08 -5.23
CA PHE A 396 27.45 22.75 -6.61
C PHE A 396 26.19 22.61 -7.48
N GLY A 397 26.11 23.47 -8.50
CA GLY A 397 25.34 23.34 -9.73
C GLY A 397 23.91 22.79 -9.59
N SER A 398 22.95 23.68 -9.37
CA SER A 398 21.53 23.40 -9.47
C SER A 398 21.17 22.89 -10.87
N ALA A 399 20.88 21.60 -11.01
CA ALA A 399 19.94 21.18 -12.04
C ALA A 399 18.59 21.74 -11.62
N ALA A 400 18.11 22.74 -12.36
CA ALA A 400 16.79 23.32 -12.13
C ALA A 400 15.77 22.19 -12.09
N ILE A 401 15.14 22.03 -10.93
CA ILE A 401 13.87 21.34 -10.86
C ILE A 401 12.94 22.25 -11.64
N GLU A 402 12.44 21.77 -12.78
CA GLU A 402 11.29 22.38 -13.41
C GLU A 402 10.26 22.61 -12.31
N ALA A 403 9.98 23.88 -12.01
CA ALA A 403 8.87 24.26 -11.14
C ALA A 403 7.67 23.44 -11.60
N ALA A 404 7.04 22.74 -10.65
CA ALA A 404 6.02 21.75 -10.97
C ALA A 404 5.03 22.34 -11.96
N ASP A 405 5.02 21.81 -13.19
CA ASP A 405 3.96 22.08 -14.16
C ASP A 405 2.67 21.56 -13.52
N ARG A 406 1.92 22.46 -12.88
CA ARG A 406 0.68 22.15 -12.18
C ARG A 406 -0.42 22.04 -13.24
N GLY A 407 -0.38 20.97 -14.02
CA GLY A 407 -1.40 20.63 -15.01
C GLY A 407 -2.80 20.43 -14.41
N ARG A 408 -3.69 19.75 -15.15
CA ARG A 408 -5.06 19.43 -14.68
C ARG A 408 -5.02 18.70 -13.33
N ARG A 409 -5.80 19.18 -12.36
CA ARG A 409 -5.88 18.67 -10.97
C ARG A 409 -7.28 18.84 -10.41
N ALA A 410 -7.64 18.17 -9.31
CA ALA A 410 -8.95 18.40 -8.69
C ALA A 410 -9.07 19.83 -8.18
N TYR A 411 -10.26 20.41 -8.34
CA TYR A 411 -10.67 21.65 -7.72
C TYR A 411 -11.21 21.32 -6.32
N THR A 412 -10.50 21.77 -5.27
CA THR A 412 -10.82 21.39 -3.88
C THR A 412 -11.53 22.49 -3.10
N ASP A 413 -11.68 23.68 -3.66
CA ASP A 413 -12.49 24.74 -3.04
C ASP A 413 -13.98 24.38 -3.16
N GLU A 414 -14.79 24.93 -2.27
CA GLU A 414 -16.24 24.73 -2.29
C GLU A 414 -16.84 25.29 -3.60
N PRO A 415 -17.45 24.44 -4.45
CA PRO A 415 -18.00 24.91 -5.72
C PRO A 415 -19.23 25.78 -5.48
N GLU A 416 -19.16 27.03 -5.92
CA GLU A 416 -20.30 27.96 -5.81
C GLU A 416 -21.40 27.60 -6.82
N ALA A 417 -22.67 27.86 -6.49
CA ALA A 417 -23.83 27.45 -7.30
C ALA A 417 -23.82 27.95 -8.76
N TRP A 418 -23.08 29.02 -9.06
CA TRP A 418 -22.95 29.56 -10.43
C TRP A 418 -21.88 28.83 -11.27
N MET A 419 -21.01 28.05 -10.64
CA MET A 419 -19.90 27.35 -11.29
C MET A 419 -20.43 26.24 -12.22
N LYS A 420 -20.16 26.38 -13.53
CA LYS A 420 -20.57 25.43 -14.59
C LYS A 420 -19.36 24.98 -15.40
N GLU A 421 -19.53 23.95 -16.25
CA GLU A 421 -18.48 23.45 -17.15
C GLU A 421 -17.83 24.62 -17.90
N GLY A 422 -16.50 24.76 -17.78
CA GLY A 422 -15.73 25.84 -18.39
C GLY A 422 -15.68 27.15 -17.61
N ALA A 423 -16.25 27.22 -16.40
CA ALA A 423 -16.21 28.44 -15.59
C ALA A 423 -14.76 28.79 -15.19
N LEU A 424 -14.39 30.05 -15.42
CA LEU A 424 -13.06 30.57 -15.08
C LEU A 424 -12.93 30.76 -13.57
N VAL A 425 -11.90 30.21 -12.95
CA VAL A 425 -11.66 30.36 -11.51
C VAL A 425 -10.18 30.65 -11.25
N MET A 426 -9.90 31.24 -10.09
CA MET A 426 -8.56 31.29 -9.53
C MET A 426 -8.44 30.17 -8.50
N PHE A 427 -7.44 29.32 -8.65
CA PHE A 427 -7.20 28.20 -7.75
C PHE A 427 -5.69 28.04 -7.52
N GLU A 428 -5.27 28.00 -6.25
CA GLU A 428 -3.86 27.90 -5.85
C GLU A 428 -2.94 28.94 -6.52
N GLY A 429 -3.43 30.16 -6.75
CA GLY A 429 -2.67 31.24 -7.38
C GLY A 429 -2.56 31.15 -8.91
N GLN A 430 -3.30 30.25 -9.57
CA GLN A 430 -3.36 30.13 -11.03
C GLN A 430 -4.77 30.36 -11.56
N VAL A 431 -4.87 30.94 -12.76
CA VAL A 431 -6.14 31.08 -13.48
C VAL A 431 -6.38 29.83 -14.31
N GLY A 432 -7.60 29.28 -14.23
CA GLY A 432 -7.99 28.10 -14.97
C GLY A 432 -9.48 28.00 -15.19
N VAL A 433 -9.91 26.91 -15.79
CA VAL A 433 -11.32 26.58 -15.97
C VAL A 433 -11.66 25.31 -15.21
N ILE A 434 -12.86 25.24 -14.64
CA ILE A 434 -13.36 24.01 -14.04
C ILE A 434 -13.96 23.09 -15.09
N ARG A 435 -13.79 21.78 -14.92
CA ARG A 435 -14.44 20.72 -15.70
C ARG A 435 -15.03 19.67 -14.78
N PHE A 436 -16.29 19.32 -14.99
CA PHE A 436 -16.97 18.28 -14.27
C PHE A 436 -16.58 16.92 -14.86
N ARG A 437 -15.90 16.11 -14.05
CA ARG A 437 -15.49 14.77 -14.38
C ARG A 437 -16.55 13.80 -13.86
N LYS A 438 -17.28 13.19 -14.79
CA LYS A 438 -18.22 12.10 -14.54
C LYS A 438 -17.57 10.77 -14.89
N SER A 439 -17.82 9.74 -14.09
CA SER A 439 -17.36 8.37 -14.35
C SER A 439 -18.56 7.46 -14.53
N SER A 440 -18.47 6.47 -15.42
CA SER A 440 -19.45 5.39 -15.48
C SER A 440 -19.32 4.40 -14.31
N HIS A 441 -18.32 4.59 -13.44
CA HIS A 441 -17.99 3.70 -12.33
C HIS A 441 -18.25 4.30 -10.95
N TYR A 442 -18.54 5.60 -10.86
CA TYR A 442 -18.82 6.30 -9.61
C TYR A 442 -20.11 7.09 -9.80
N GLU A 443 -20.98 7.09 -8.79
CA GLU A 443 -22.19 7.93 -8.80
C GLU A 443 -21.84 9.41 -8.59
N ASP A 444 -20.72 9.68 -7.90
CA ASP A 444 -20.21 11.02 -7.65
C ASP A 444 -19.72 11.76 -8.91
N VAL A 445 -19.85 13.08 -8.88
CA VAL A 445 -19.27 13.98 -9.88
C VAL A 445 -18.08 14.72 -9.26
N ALA A 446 -16.89 14.57 -9.84
CA ALA A 446 -15.71 15.30 -9.42
C ALA A 446 -15.57 16.61 -10.22
N VAL A 447 -14.89 17.61 -9.67
CA VAL A 447 -14.58 18.87 -10.35
C VAL A 447 -13.07 18.98 -10.51
N ASP A 448 -12.60 19.16 -11.74
CA ASP A 448 -11.19 19.35 -12.04
C ASP A 448 -10.91 20.81 -12.43
N PHE A 449 -9.85 21.38 -11.90
CA PHE A 449 -9.24 22.62 -12.37
C PHE A 449 -8.27 22.31 -13.53
N VAL A 450 -8.46 23.01 -14.65
CA VAL A 450 -7.57 22.97 -15.82
C VAL A 450 -6.91 24.34 -15.96
N PRO A 451 -5.59 24.46 -15.74
CA PRO A 451 -4.90 25.75 -15.89
C PRO A 451 -5.05 26.25 -17.32
N VAL A 452 -5.22 27.57 -17.46
CA VAL A 452 -5.14 28.23 -18.76
C VAL A 452 -3.71 28.75 -18.93
N ASP A 453 -3.17 28.60 -20.14
CA ASP A 453 -1.81 29.04 -20.51
C ASP A 453 -1.57 30.51 -20.10
N GLU A 454 -0.56 30.76 -19.26
CA GLU A 454 -0.22 32.09 -18.72
C GLU A 454 0.11 33.09 -19.84
N GLY A 455 0.56 32.63 -21.01
CA GLY A 455 0.78 33.49 -22.18
C GLY A 455 -0.50 34.03 -22.82
N LYS A 456 -1.69 33.52 -22.45
CA LYS A 456 -3.00 33.90 -23.03
C LYS A 456 -3.92 34.64 -22.07
N VAL A 457 -3.59 34.71 -20.78
CA VAL A 457 -4.43 35.33 -19.75
C VAL A 457 -3.64 36.38 -19.01
N ASN A 458 -4.10 37.63 -19.06
CA ASN A 458 -3.56 38.70 -18.22
C ASN A 458 -4.03 38.45 -16.77
N THR A 459 -3.13 37.91 -15.95
CA THR A 459 -3.35 37.55 -14.55
C THR A 459 -3.78 38.74 -13.69
N ASP A 460 -3.28 39.94 -13.97
CA ASP A 460 -3.68 41.18 -13.28
C ASP A 460 -5.16 41.51 -13.55
N ARG A 461 -5.61 41.41 -14.80
CA ARG A 461 -7.04 41.56 -15.14
C ARG A 461 -7.93 40.50 -14.51
N ALA A 462 -7.45 39.27 -14.38
CA ALA A 462 -8.20 38.20 -13.74
C ALA A 462 -8.38 38.49 -12.24
N ASN A 463 -7.32 38.97 -11.58
CA ASN A 463 -7.36 39.41 -10.18
C ASN A 463 -8.36 40.54 -9.94
N ASP A 464 -8.48 41.49 -10.88
CA ASP A 464 -9.48 42.57 -10.79
C ASP A 464 -10.92 42.07 -11.03
N TYR A 465 -11.09 41.07 -11.91
CA TYR A 465 -12.40 40.57 -12.32
C TYR A 465 -13.08 39.69 -11.26
N PHE A 466 -12.32 38.83 -10.58
CA PHE A 466 -12.92 37.84 -9.66
C PHE A 466 -13.68 38.45 -8.46
N PRO A 467 -13.17 39.49 -7.77
CA PRO A 467 -13.91 40.16 -6.68
C PRO A 467 -15.22 40.81 -7.17
N ILE A 468 -15.19 41.45 -8.35
CA ILE A 468 -16.37 42.10 -8.94
C ILE A 468 -17.43 41.05 -9.29
N ARG A 469 -17.02 39.94 -9.90
CA ARG A 469 -17.92 38.84 -10.23
C ARG A 469 -18.57 38.23 -8.98
N LYS A 470 -17.80 38.03 -7.91
CA LYS A 470 -18.32 37.51 -6.64
C LYS A 470 -19.39 38.43 -6.07
N ALA A 471 -19.10 39.73 -5.98
CA ALA A 471 -20.06 40.73 -5.53
C ALA A 471 -21.34 40.77 -6.39
N TYR A 472 -21.20 40.63 -7.72
CA TYR A 472 -22.35 40.58 -8.63
C TYR A 472 -23.25 39.37 -8.39
N PHE A 473 -22.69 38.17 -8.19
CA PHE A 473 -23.48 36.98 -7.91
C PHE A 473 -24.11 37.01 -6.50
N GLU A 474 -23.40 37.52 -5.49
CA GLU A 474 -23.98 37.73 -4.15
C GLU A 474 -25.19 38.69 -4.21
N LEU A 475 -25.11 39.75 -5.01
CA LEU A 475 -26.22 40.67 -5.22
C LEU A 475 -27.38 39.99 -5.95
N SER A 476 -27.09 39.23 -7.02
CA SER A 476 -28.12 38.53 -7.80
C SER A 476 -28.84 37.44 -7.02
N VAL A 477 -28.17 36.77 -6.07
CA VAL A 477 -28.81 35.79 -5.17
C VAL A 477 -29.74 36.51 -4.21
N LYS A 478 -29.29 37.60 -3.57
CA LYS A 478 -30.13 38.41 -2.67
C LYS A 478 -31.36 38.97 -3.38
N GLU A 479 -31.25 39.39 -4.63
CA GLU A 479 -32.38 39.90 -5.41
C GLU A 479 -33.41 38.83 -5.80
N ARG A 480 -33.06 37.54 -5.75
CA ARG A 480 -34.00 36.43 -6.02
C ARG A 480 -34.67 35.87 -4.77
N GLU A 481 -34.17 36.22 -3.59
CA GLU A 481 -34.73 35.84 -2.28
C GLU A 481 -35.74 36.87 -1.74
N VAL A 482 -35.89 38.01 -2.42
CA VAL A 482 -36.92 39.04 -2.21
C VAL A 482 -38.04 38.83 -3.23
#